data_AF-A0A443HNN6-F1
#
_entry.id   AF-A0A443HNN6-F1
#
_cell.length_a   1.000
_cell.length_b   1.000
_cell.length_c   1.000
_cell.angle_alpha   90.00
_cell.angle_beta   90.00
_cell.angle_gamma   90.00
#
_symmetry.space_group_name_H-M   'P 1'
#
loop_
_entity.id
_entity.type
_entity.pdbx_description
1 polymer ?
#
loop_
_entity_poly.entity_id
_entity_poly.type
_entity_poly.pdbx_seq_one_letter_code
_entity_poly.pdbx_strand_id
1 'polypeptide(L)'
;MSVRFKRFFTNLRKNKIKTHQDDREKTCDTLFQMLQSVYDLEEHPIYITNKQAESLGIRIEDMTLVDDNGEYTLHPSDEFFRPLSVEALNAYPLDENDEGAKRLSESVRCWSKIAKHLEENSDIAGQSLGGWLVQLAHARRRVGTGENATTTLYNLKTWRLRGLCPDIINEYYMGMLPLGNAITKIYFINNSYASAYRRENEPHVLHVLHHFYEGNDDISRGELLTILATMVTQMEHDYLESHYITPVLVISFMNSFQGRILQAHVTNNALLLQKSKLFTFRTKAEFHKSMSLFLRWIASDRVGNTHQQVRLDRPQEKPADVKPALKALENMFDPPPTDKEPENVSTNIEEGQIGKGNTVQSVEAQGKKL
;
A
#
# COMPACT_ATOMS: atom_id res chain seq x y z
N MET A 1 6.97 16.30 6.49
CA MET A 1 6.43 16.46 7.85
C MET A 1 4.94 16.19 7.82
N SER A 2 4.49 15.09 8.44
CA SER A 2 3.08 14.68 8.45
C SER A 2 2.18 15.77 9.04
N VAL A 3 0.96 15.92 8.50
CA VAL A 3 -0.11 16.79 9.01
C VAL A 3 -0.37 16.52 10.51
N ARG A 4 -0.08 15.30 10.97
CA ARG A 4 -0.10 14.86 12.37
C ARG A 4 0.77 15.70 13.32
N PHE A 5 1.90 16.25 12.85
CA PHE A 5 2.75 17.14 13.67
C PHE A 5 2.19 18.57 13.77
N LYS A 6 1.38 19.01 12.80
CA LYS A 6 0.77 20.35 12.82
C LYS A 6 -0.55 20.38 13.61
N ARG A 7 -1.30 19.27 13.61
CA ARG A 7 -2.66 19.22 14.18
C ARG A 7 -2.69 18.96 15.70
N PHE A 8 -1.56 18.58 16.31
CA PHE A 8 -1.44 18.46 17.79
C PHE A 8 -1.69 19.80 18.52
N PHE A 9 -1.65 20.93 17.82
CA PHE A 9 -1.89 22.26 18.37
C PHE A 9 -2.90 23.06 17.53
N THR A 10 -4.19 22.70 17.48
CA THR A 10 -5.23 23.74 17.28
C THR A 10 -6.65 23.36 17.70
N ASN A 11 -7.17 24.20 18.58
CA ASN A 11 -8.49 24.31 19.23
C ASN A 11 -9.78 23.85 18.52
N LEU A 12 -10.59 23.11 19.31
CA LEU A 12 -11.98 23.37 19.72
C LEU A 12 -12.87 24.29 18.83
N ARG A 13 -13.83 23.68 18.11
CA ARG A 13 -15.17 24.27 17.90
C ARG A 13 -16.26 23.25 17.48
N LYS A 14 -17.39 23.31 18.22
CA LYS A 14 -18.80 22.90 17.95
C LYS A 14 -19.17 21.40 17.86
N ASN A 15 -19.92 20.99 18.88
CA ASN A 15 -20.25 19.63 19.35
C ASN A 15 -20.96 18.62 18.42
N LYS A 16 -21.14 18.90 17.12
CA LYS A 16 -21.70 17.91 16.17
C LYS A 16 -20.71 17.60 15.03
N ILE A 17 -20.06 18.64 14.50
CA ILE A 17 -18.88 18.48 13.63
C ILE A 17 -17.74 17.80 14.41
N LYS A 18 -17.64 18.09 15.72
CA LYS A 18 -16.67 17.46 16.61
C LYS A 18 -16.81 15.93 16.64
N THR A 19 -17.99 15.38 16.92
CA THR A 19 -18.18 13.91 17.01
C THR A 19 -17.90 13.19 15.70
N HIS A 20 -18.26 13.81 14.58
CA HIS A 20 -18.05 13.28 13.23
C HIS A 20 -16.57 13.28 12.83
N GLN A 21 -15.84 14.36 13.14
CA GLN A 21 -14.41 14.43 12.91
C GLN A 21 -13.65 13.50 13.86
N ASP A 22 -14.11 13.40 15.12
CA ASP A 22 -13.56 12.52 16.15
C ASP A 22 -13.63 11.03 15.72
N ASP A 23 -14.73 10.59 15.11
CA ASP A 23 -14.88 9.18 14.67
C ASP A 23 -13.95 8.83 13.51
N ARG A 24 -13.76 9.76 12.57
CA ARG A 24 -12.83 9.60 11.46
C ARG A 24 -11.38 9.58 11.95
N GLU A 25 -11.03 10.48 12.86
CA GLU A 25 -9.71 10.54 13.50
C GLU A 25 -9.41 9.26 14.29
N LYS A 26 -10.37 8.77 15.09
CA LYS A 26 -10.24 7.49 15.80
C LYS A 26 -10.10 6.29 14.87
N THR A 27 -10.84 6.28 13.76
CA THR A 27 -10.69 5.22 12.74
C THR A 27 -9.30 5.27 12.11
N CYS A 28 -8.78 6.47 11.80
CA CYS A 28 -7.43 6.66 11.29
C CYS A 28 -6.36 6.18 12.29
N ASP A 29 -6.49 6.56 13.57
CA ASP A 29 -5.58 6.10 14.64
C ASP A 29 -5.62 4.59 14.82
N THR A 30 -6.82 3.98 14.78
CA THR A 30 -6.97 2.53 14.89
C THR A 30 -6.32 1.81 13.70
N LEU A 31 -6.53 2.30 12.48
CA LEU A 31 -5.86 1.77 11.28
C LEU A 31 -4.33 1.92 11.38
N PHE A 32 -3.84 3.02 11.92
CA PHE A 32 -2.41 3.22 12.14
C PHE A 32 -1.84 2.25 13.18
N GLN A 33 -2.56 2.01 14.28
CA GLN A 33 -2.16 1.00 15.26
C GLN A 33 -2.16 -0.42 14.67
N MET A 34 -3.12 -0.73 13.80
CA MET A 34 -3.13 -2.00 13.04
C MET A 34 -1.89 -2.08 12.12
N LEU A 35 -1.58 -1.01 11.39
CA LEU A 35 -0.39 -0.93 10.52
C LEU A 35 0.90 -1.20 11.31
N GLN A 36 1.07 -0.53 12.46
CA GLN A 36 2.21 -0.75 13.35
C GLN A 36 2.25 -2.19 13.86
N SER A 37 1.12 -2.72 14.32
CA SER A 37 1.03 -4.08 14.83
C SER A 37 1.43 -5.13 13.78
N VAL A 38 1.01 -4.96 12.52
CA VAL A 38 1.42 -5.83 11.39
C VAL A 38 2.90 -5.66 11.04
N TYR A 39 3.40 -4.42 11.11
CA TYR A 39 4.79 -4.10 10.85
C TYR A 39 5.71 -4.74 11.90
N ASP A 40 5.34 -4.65 13.17
CA ASP A 40 6.11 -5.12 14.32
C ASP A 40 5.93 -6.60 14.64
N LEU A 41 5.16 -7.36 13.83
CA LEU A 41 5.05 -8.81 13.99
C LEU A 41 6.45 -9.45 14.01
N GLU A 42 6.74 -10.14 15.11
CA GLU A 42 7.95 -10.92 15.31
C GLU A 42 8.12 -11.94 14.17
N GLU A 43 9.37 -12.28 13.85
CA GLU A 43 9.76 -13.19 12.76
C GLU A 43 9.46 -12.68 11.33
N HIS A 44 8.77 -11.54 11.19
CA HIS A 44 8.40 -10.93 9.91
C HIS A 44 7.79 -11.94 8.92
N PRO A 45 6.68 -12.60 9.30
CA PRO A 45 6.12 -13.67 8.49
C PRO A 45 5.68 -13.15 7.12
N ILE A 46 5.89 -13.96 6.09
CA ILE A 46 5.46 -13.65 4.71
C ILE A 46 3.93 -13.63 4.63
N TYR A 47 3.28 -14.55 5.35
CA TYR A 47 1.84 -14.77 5.37
C TYR A 47 1.28 -14.61 6.78
N ILE A 48 0.06 -14.08 6.85
CA ILE A 48 -0.67 -13.86 8.09
C ILE A 48 -1.89 -14.77 8.05
N THR A 49 -1.95 -15.68 9.01
CA THR A 49 -3.09 -16.60 9.15
C THR A 49 -4.36 -15.85 9.52
N ASN A 50 -5.54 -16.43 9.23
CA ASN A 50 -6.82 -15.84 9.64
C ASN A 50 -6.87 -15.54 11.15
N LYS A 51 -6.31 -16.42 12.00
CA LYS A 51 -6.25 -16.20 13.45
C LYS A 51 -5.41 -15.00 13.85
N GLN A 52 -4.27 -14.79 13.17
CA GLN A 52 -3.45 -13.59 13.39
C GLN A 52 -4.15 -12.33 12.87
N ALA A 53 -4.82 -12.40 11.73
CA ALA A 53 -5.61 -11.28 11.21
C ALA A 53 -6.75 -10.91 12.17
N GLU A 54 -7.50 -11.89 12.68
CA GLU A 54 -8.57 -11.69 13.65
C GLU A 54 -8.06 -11.04 14.94
N SER A 55 -6.91 -11.50 15.47
CA SER A 55 -6.33 -10.89 16.67
C SER A 55 -5.94 -9.43 16.45
N LEU A 56 -5.65 -9.04 15.21
CA LEU A 56 -5.36 -7.67 14.76
C LEU A 56 -6.62 -6.83 14.47
N GLY A 57 -7.82 -7.39 14.62
CA GLY A 57 -9.08 -6.71 14.30
C GLY A 57 -9.39 -6.67 12.81
N ILE A 58 -8.85 -7.62 12.04
CA ILE A 58 -9.05 -7.78 10.60
C ILE A 58 -9.91 -9.01 10.38
N ARG A 59 -11.05 -8.83 9.72
CA ARG A 59 -11.93 -9.93 9.35
C ARG A 59 -11.67 -10.30 7.89
N ILE A 60 -11.25 -11.53 7.65
CA ILE A 60 -11.00 -12.05 6.30
C ILE A 60 -12.21 -12.89 5.87
N GLU A 61 -12.76 -12.58 4.70
CA GLU A 61 -13.87 -13.30 4.08
C GLU A 61 -13.51 -13.74 2.66
N ASP A 62 -14.05 -14.87 2.21
CA ASP A 62 -13.85 -15.33 0.84
C ASP A 62 -14.78 -14.59 -0.12
N MET A 63 -14.20 -14.11 -1.22
CA MET A 63 -14.87 -13.46 -2.33
C MET A 63 -15.15 -14.50 -3.42
N THR A 64 -16.41 -14.94 -3.51
CA THR A 64 -16.82 -15.91 -4.53
C THR A 64 -17.00 -15.20 -5.86
N LEU A 65 -16.06 -15.39 -6.80
CA LEU A 65 -16.12 -14.87 -8.16
C LEU A 65 -16.66 -15.99 -9.09
N VAL A 66 -17.88 -15.82 -9.63
CA VAL A 66 -18.49 -16.75 -10.61
C VAL A 66 -17.93 -16.45 -12.00
N ASP A 67 -17.56 -17.50 -12.71
CA ASP A 67 -16.70 -17.45 -13.89
C ASP A 67 -17.42 -17.11 -15.20
N ASP A 68 -18.73 -17.33 -15.31
CA ASP A 68 -19.42 -17.23 -16.59
C ASP A 68 -20.00 -15.84 -16.88
N ASN A 69 -20.54 -15.15 -15.87
CA ASN A 69 -21.15 -13.82 -16.03
C ASN A 69 -20.39 -12.72 -15.28
N GLY A 70 -19.33 -13.09 -14.55
CA GLY A 70 -18.60 -12.16 -13.71
C GLY A 70 -19.38 -11.63 -12.52
N GLU A 71 -20.46 -12.32 -12.14
CA GLU A 71 -21.15 -12.10 -10.87
C GLU A 71 -20.27 -12.60 -9.73
N TYR A 72 -20.31 -11.88 -8.62
CA TYR A 72 -19.59 -12.26 -7.42
C TYR A 72 -20.40 -11.88 -6.20
N THR A 73 -20.21 -12.62 -5.11
CA THR A 73 -21.02 -12.44 -3.91
C THR A 73 -20.35 -11.43 -2.99
N LEU A 74 -20.80 -10.18 -3.05
CA LEU A 74 -20.62 -9.21 -1.96
C LEU A 74 -21.97 -8.89 -1.36
N HIS A 75 -22.00 -8.59 -0.06
CA HIS A 75 -23.16 -7.91 0.49
C HIS A 75 -23.29 -6.54 -0.19
N PRO A 76 -24.51 -6.08 -0.55
CA PRO A 76 -24.70 -4.77 -1.19
C PRO A 76 -24.10 -3.60 -0.41
N SER A 77 -23.99 -3.70 0.92
CA SER A 77 -23.35 -2.71 1.78
C SER A 77 -21.81 -2.70 1.71
N ASP A 78 -21.22 -3.74 1.12
CA ASP A 78 -19.78 -3.98 1.06
C ASP A 78 -19.22 -3.82 -0.37
N GLU A 79 -20.05 -3.46 -1.34
CA GLU A 79 -19.62 -3.25 -2.72
C GLU A 79 -19.02 -1.85 -2.89
N PHE A 80 -17.69 -1.75 -2.95
CA PHE A 80 -16.96 -0.51 -3.24
C PHE A 80 -16.28 -0.49 -4.61
N PHE A 81 -16.06 -1.66 -5.20
CA PHE A 81 -15.54 -1.83 -6.55
C PHE A 81 -16.47 -2.74 -7.33
N ARG A 82 -17.03 -2.21 -8.43
CA ARG A 82 -17.87 -2.98 -9.35
C ARG A 82 -17.10 -3.27 -10.63
N PRO A 83 -16.65 -4.50 -10.89
CA PRO A 83 -15.89 -4.83 -12.08
C PRO A 83 -16.74 -4.62 -13.32
N LEU A 84 -16.04 -4.37 -14.44
CA LEU A 84 -16.68 -4.30 -15.75
C LEU A 84 -17.43 -5.62 -16.06
N SER A 85 -18.58 -5.54 -16.72
CA SER A 85 -19.24 -6.73 -17.25
C SER A 85 -18.44 -7.35 -18.39
N VAL A 86 -18.69 -8.62 -18.71
CA VAL A 86 -18.02 -9.29 -19.83
C VAL A 86 -18.41 -8.62 -21.15
N GLU A 87 -19.68 -8.27 -21.31
CA GLU A 87 -20.22 -7.58 -22.49
C GLU A 87 -19.56 -6.22 -22.66
N ALA A 88 -19.43 -5.47 -21.56
CA ALA A 88 -18.81 -4.16 -21.59
C ALA A 88 -17.31 -4.24 -21.89
N LEU A 89 -16.58 -5.26 -21.41
CA LEU A 89 -15.19 -5.48 -21.81
C LEU A 89 -15.07 -5.82 -23.30
N ASN A 90 -15.96 -6.68 -23.80
CA ASN A 90 -15.97 -7.14 -25.19
C ASN A 90 -16.39 -6.04 -26.18
N ALA A 91 -17.17 -5.05 -25.73
CA ALA A 91 -17.54 -3.88 -26.52
C ALA A 91 -16.34 -2.98 -26.88
N TYR A 92 -15.20 -3.14 -26.19
CA TYR A 92 -13.96 -2.41 -26.45
C TYR A 92 -12.81 -3.38 -26.74
N PRO A 93 -12.79 -4.05 -27.91
CA PRO A 93 -11.72 -4.96 -28.26
C PRO A 93 -10.38 -4.22 -28.38
N LEU A 94 -9.27 -4.95 -28.24
CA LEU A 94 -7.94 -4.40 -28.47
C LEU A 94 -7.84 -3.89 -29.93
N ASP A 95 -7.22 -2.73 -30.10
CA ASP A 95 -6.95 -2.14 -31.41
C ASP A 95 -5.90 -2.99 -32.13
N GLU A 96 -6.29 -3.65 -33.22
CA GLU A 96 -5.37 -4.45 -34.02
C GLU A 96 -4.27 -3.62 -34.67
N ASN A 97 -4.39 -2.29 -34.75
CA ASN A 97 -3.33 -1.40 -35.25
C ASN A 97 -2.35 -0.94 -34.15
N ASP A 98 -2.61 -1.27 -32.88
CA ASP A 98 -1.65 -1.05 -31.79
C ASP A 98 -0.57 -2.15 -31.84
N GLU A 99 0.64 -1.77 -32.25
CA GLU A 99 1.79 -2.68 -32.34
C GLU A 99 2.10 -3.41 -31.04
N GLY A 100 1.88 -2.79 -29.88
CA GLY A 100 2.07 -3.49 -28.62
C GLY A 100 0.92 -4.44 -28.29
N ALA A 101 -0.31 -4.16 -28.73
CA ALA A 101 -1.43 -5.10 -28.60
C ALA A 101 -1.21 -6.33 -29.49
N LYS A 102 -0.66 -6.13 -30.70
CA LYS A 102 -0.22 -7.23 -31.59
C LYS A 102 0.83 -8.10 -30.89
N ARG A 103 1.91 -7.51 -30.36
CA ARG A 103 2.99 -8.23 -29.65
C ARG A 103 2.50 -9.02 -28.45
N LEU A 104 1.56 -8.47 -27.68
CA LEU A 104 0.92 -9.18 -26.57
C LEU A 104 0.08 -10.35 -27.07
N SER A 105 -0.70 -10.15 -28.13
CA SER A 105 -1.51 -11.21 -28.73
C SER A 105 -0.64 -12.35 -29.28
N GLU A 106 0.49 -12.04 -29.90
CA GLU A 106 1.49 -13.02 -30.37
C GLU A 106 2.12 -13.79 -29.21
N SER A 107 2.46 -13.08 -28.13
CA SER A 107 2.98 -13.69 -26.90
C SER A 107 1.99 -14.71 -26.34
N VAL A 108 0.69 -14.36 -26.29
CA VAL A 108 -0.38 -15.25 -25.84
C VAL A 108 -0.62 -16.43 -26.81
N ARG A 109 -0.41 -16.26 -28.11
CA ARG A 109 -0.44 -17.38 -29.07
C ARG A 109 0.64 -18.41 -28.76
N CYS A 110 1.82 -17.96 -28.31
CA CYS A 110 2.95 -18.79 -27.92
C CYS A 110 3.03 -19.03 -26.40
N TRP A 111 1.89 -18.94 -25.69
CA TRP A 111 1.88 -18.94 -24.22
C TRP A 111 2.61 -20.13 -23.59
N SER A 112 2.52 -21.32 -24.16
CA SER A 112 3.21 -22.51 -23.60
C SER A 112 4.73 -22.32 -23.50
N LYS A 113 5.36 -21.64 -24.46
CA LYS A 113 6.79 -21.33 -24.42
C LYS A 113 7.10 -20.27 -23.35
N ILE A 114 6.23 -19.28 -23.24
CA ILE A 114 6.36 -18.19 -22.26
C ILE A 114 6.17 -18.72 -20.84
N ALA A 115 5.13 -19.53 -20.61
CA ALA A 115 4.87 -20.18 -19.35
C ALA A 115 6.05 -21.05 -18.93
N LYS A 116 6.59 -21.87 -19.85
CA LYS A 116 7.80 -22.65 -19.57
C LYS A 116 8.99 -21.75 -19.20
N HIS A 117 9.24 -20.68 -19.94
CA HIS A 117 10.34 -19.76 -19.64
C HIS A 117 10.18 -19.08 -18.27
N LEU A 118 8.98 -18.62 -17.95
CA LEU A 118 8.67 -17.98 -16.67
C LEU A 118 8.68 -19.00 -15.51
N GLU A 119 8.37 -20.28 -15.75
CA GLU A 119 8.51 -21.35 -14.75
C GLU A 119 9.99 -21.66 -14.46
N GLU A 120 10.83 -21.64 -15.49
CA GLU A 120 12.29 -21.78 -15.38
C GLU A 120 12.96 -20.54 -14.75
N ASN A 121 12.28 -19.38 -14.79
CA ASN A 121 12.74 -18.10 -14.23
C ASN A 121 11.68 -17.56 -13.27
N SER A 122 11.36 -18.36 -12.24
CA SER A 122 10.22 -18.12 -11.35
C SER A 122 10.20 -16.70 -10.81
N ASP A 123 11.35 -16.13 -10.43
CA ASP A 123 11.57 -14.78 -9.87
C ASP A 123 10.94 -13.59 -10.63
N ILE A 124 10.53 -13.79 -11.89
CA ILE A 124 9.90 -12.75 -12.71
C ILE A 124 8.46 -13.07 -13.11
N ALA A 125 7.90 -14.20 -12.68
CA ALA A 125 6.56 -14.64 -13.09
C ALA A 125 5.47 -13.66 -12.61
N GLY A 126 5.46 -13.33 -11.32
CA GLY A 126 4.51 -12.38 -10.74
C GLY A 126 4.64 -10.98 -11.38
N GLN A 127 5.89 -10.52 -11.57
CA GLN A 127 6.18 -9.26 -12.24
C GLN A 127 5.66 -9.24 -13.68
N SER A 128 5.84 -10.32 -14.43
CA SER A 128 5.41 -10.42 -15.83
C SER A 128 3.89 -10.41 -15.95
N LEU A 129 3.18 -11.15 -15.09
CA LEU A 129 1.71 -11.16 -15.05
C LEU A 129 1.15 -9.77 -14.70
N GLY A 130 1.69 -9.13 -13.66
CA GLY A 130 1.32 -7.77 -13.29
C GLY A 130 1.61 -6.76 -14.40
N GLY A 131 2.75 -6.91 -15.07
CA GLY A 131 3.13 -6.13 -16.25
C GLY A 131 2.11 -6.28 -17.38
N TRP A 132 1.73 -7.51 -17.74
CA TRP A 132 0.74 -7.73 -18.80
C TRP A 132 -0.63 -7.15 -18.47
N LEU A 133 -1.11 -7.31 -17.24
CA LEU A 133 -2.38 -6.72 -16.82
C LEU A 133 -2.37 -5.20 -17.03
N VAL A 134 -1.33 -4.54 -16.53
CA VAL A 134 -1.17 -3.08 -16.64
C VAL A 134 -1.06 -2.65 -18.10
N GLN A 135 -0.31 -3.38 -18.92
CA GLN A 135 -0.20 -3.11 -20.34
C GLN A 135 -1.59 -3.20 -20.99
N LEU A 136 -2.30 -4.31 -20.84
CA LEU A 136 -3.61 -4.57 -21.44
C LEU A 136 -4.72 -3.60 -21.01
N ALA A 137 -4.58 -3.00 -19.83
CA ALA A 137 -5.58 -2.09 -19.29
C ALA A 137 -5.26 -0.62 -19.59
N HIS A 138 -4.02 -0.17 -19.37
CA HIS A 138 -3.60 1.22 -19.48
C HIS A 138 -2.91 1.53 -20.82
N ALA A 139 -1.94 0.70 -21.23
CA ALA A 139 -1.05 1.08 -22.33
C ALA A 139 -1.59 0.73 -23.73
N ARG A 140 -2.51 -0.23 -23.83
CA ARG A 140 -3.00 -0.73 -25.12
C ARG A 140 -4.28 -0.03 -25.54
N ARG A 141 -4.29 0.45 -26.78
CA ARG A 141 -5.48 1.05 -27.37
C ARG A 141 -6.58 0.00 -27.57
N ARG A 142 -7.81 0.47 -27.44
CA ARG A 142 -9.03 -0.27 -27.72
C ARG A 142 -9.87 0.52 -28.69
N VAL A 143 -10.57 -0.21 -29.55
CA VAL A 143 -11.51 0.37 -30.52
C VAL A 143 -12.76 0.79 -29.75
N GLY A 144 -13.02 2.10 -29.70
CA GLY A 144 -14.23 2.66 -29.10
C GLY A 144 -15.41 2.70 -30.08
N THR A 145 -16.57 3.10 -29.57
CA THR A 145 -17.76 3.35 -30.39
C THR A 145 -17.72 4.77 -30.95
N GLY A 146 -17.75 4.92 -32.29
CA GLY A 146 -17.71 6.21 -32.99
C GLY A 146 -16.56 6.33 -34.00
N GLU A 147 -16.58 7.39 -34.84
CA GLU A 147 -15.81 7.44 -36.09
C GLU A 147 -14.28 7.33 -35.97
N ASN A 148 -13.67 7.58 -34.80
CA ASN A 148 -12.21 7.44 -34.60
C ASN A 148 -11.78 7.36 -33.11
N ALA A 149 -12.67 6.94 -32.19
CA ALA A 149 -12.39 7.04 -30.76
C ALA A 149 -11.52 5.87 -30.24
N THR A 150 -10.20 5.93 -30.40
CA THR A 150 -9.31 5.02 -29.66
C THR A 150 -9.30 5.39 -28.18
N THR A 151 -9.41 4.41 -27.29
CA THR A 151 -9.38 4.61 -25.84
C THR A 151 -8.56 3.52 -25.13
N THR A 152 -8.53 3.54 -23.80
CA THR A 152 -7.95 2.49 -22.94
C THR A 152 -9.00 2.11 -21.89
N LEU A 153 -8.87 0.93 -21.25
CA LEU A 153 -9.84 0.57 -20.18
C LEU A 153 -9.82 1.58 -19.04
N TYR A 154 -8.64 2.11 -18.74
CA TYR A 154 -8.47 3.12 -17.71
C TYR A 154 -9.17 4.44 -18.03
N ASN A 155 -9.06 4.90 -19.28
CA ASN A 155 -9.75 6.12 -19.71
C ASN A 155 -11.27 5.94 -19.66
N LEU A 156 -11.78 4.77 -20.03
CA LEU A 156 -13.20 4.44 -19.94
C LEU A 156 -13.74 4.49 -18.51
N LYS A 157 -12.91 4.14 -17.52
CA LYS A 157 -13.29 4.04 -16.11
C LYS A 157 -12.70 5.12 -15.23
N THR A 158 -12.11 6.13 -15.87
CA THR A 158 -11.51 7.31 -15.24
C THR A 158 -10.59 6.98 -14.07
N TRP A 159 -9.82 5.89 -14.19
CA TRP A 159 -8.72 5.61 -13.29
C TRP A 159 -7.47 6.33 -13.79
N ARG A 160 -6.70 6.95 -12.91
CA ARG A 160 -5.43 7.63 -13.23
C ARG A 160 -4.26 6.91 -12.59
N LEU A 161 -3.22 6.62 -13.38
CA LEU A 161 -1.96 6.14 -12.85
C LEU A 161 -1.32 7.23 -11.98
N ARG A 162 -1.02 6.87 -10.73
CA ARG A 162 -0.33 7.74 -9.76
C ARG A 162 1.05 7.19 -9.40
N GLY A 163 1.20 5.87 -9.43
CA GLY A 163 2.39 5.21 -8.90
C GLY A 163 2.45 5.33 -7.37
N LEU A 164 3.62 5.03 -6.80
CA LEU A 164 3.87 5.32 -5.38
C LEU A 164 4.22 6.79 -5.23
N CYS A 165 3.28 7.55 -4.68
CA CYS A 165 3.50 8.95 -4.33
C CYS A 165 2.82 9.28 -2.98
N PRO A 166 3.20 10.39 -2.32
CA PRO A 166 2.69 10.76 -0.99
C PRO A 166 1.17 10.91 -0.91
N ASP A 167 0.52 11.14 -2.06
CA ASP A 167 -0.93 11.23 -2.22
C ASP A 167 -1.63 9.86 -2.08
N ILE A 168 -0.92 8.78 -2.39
CA ILE A 168 -1.45 7.41 -2.36
C ILE A 168 -1.00 6.69 -1.08
N ILE A 169 0.30 6.74 -0.78
CA ILE A 169 0.90 6.26 0.47
C ILE A 169 1.85 7.33 0.96
N ASN A 170 1.64 7.87 2.16
CA ASN A 170 2.53 8.88 2.75
C ASN A 170 3.96 8.33 2.85
N GLU A 171 4.98 9.17 2.61
CA GLU A 171 6.40 8.79 2.66
C GLU A 171 6.78 8.11 3.98
N TYR A 172 6.17 8.52 5.10
CA TYR A 172 6.39 7.90 6.39
C TYR A 172 5.95 6.42 6.39
N TYR A 173 4.78 6.10 5.85
CA TYR A 173 4.29 4.73 5.76
C TYR A 173 4.98 3.93 4.65
N MET A 174 5.46 4.59 3.59
CA MET A 174 6.29 3.92 2.58
C MET A 174 7.53 3.29 3.21
N GLY A 175 8.13 3.94 4.21
CA GLY A 175 9.27 3.39 4.97
C GLY A 175 8.92 2.14 5.79
N MET A 176 7.65 1.89 6.07
CA MET A 176 7.16 0.67 6.75
C MET A 176 6.89 -0.48 5.78
N LEU A 177 6.83 -0.20 4.47
CA LEU A 177 6.66 -1.24 3.47
C LEU A 177 8.05 -1.85 3.19
N PRO A 178 8.22 -3.18 3.25
CA PRO A 178 9.48 -3.82 2.87
C PRO A 178 9.61 -3.87 1.33
N LEU A 179 9.46 -2.70 0.68
CA LEU A 179 9.74 -2.46 -0.73
C LEU A 179 11.26 -2.54 -0.87
N GLY A 180 11.74 -3.75 -1.17
CA GLY A 180 13.11 -4.16 -0.86
C GLY A 180 14.21 -3.16 -1.23
N ASN A 181 15.22 -3.08 -0.35
CA ASN A 181 16.57 -2.81 -0.81
C ASN A 181 17.09 -4.06 -1.56
N ALA A 182 18.21 -3.95 -2.28
CA ALA A 182 18.66 -4.96 -3.25
C ALA A 182 18.86 -6.40 -2.69
N ILE A 183 18.78 -6.59 -1.38
CA ILE A 183 19.15 -7.82 -0.68
C ILE A 183 17.91 -8.60 -0.16
N THR A 184 16.74 -7.97 0.03
CA THR A 184 15.57 -8.62 0.67
C THR A 184 14.23 -8.39 -0.06
N LYS A 185 14.21 -8.24 -1.39
CA LYS A 185 12.97 -7.98 -2.16
C LYS A 185 11.90 -9.06 -1.91
N ILE A 186 10.93 -8.78 -1.03
CA ILE A 186 9.82 -9.68 -0.70
C ILE A 186 8.64 -9.44 -1.66
N TYR A 187 8.30 -8.19 -1.96
CA TYR A 187 7.28 -7.81 -2.93
C TYR A 187 7.51 -6.40 -3.50
N PHE A 188 6.72 -6.03 -4.51
CA PHE A 188 6.75 -4.70 -5.11
C PHE A 188 5.34 -4.24 -5.48
N ILE A 189 5.06 -2.94 -5.27
CA ILE A 189 3.85 -2.30 -5.79
C ILE A 189 4.17 -1.81 -7.20
N ASN A 190 3.67 -2.54 -8.20
CA ASN A 190 3.92 -2.26 -9.61
C ASN A 190 3.32 -0.91 -10.01
N ASN A 191 2.03 -0.72 -9.71
CA ASN A 191 1.31 0.50 -10.02
C ASN A 191 0.22 0.76 -8.99
N SER A 192 -0.05 2.04 -8.74
CA SER A 192 -1.16 2.49 -7.92
C SER A 192 -1.99 3.50 -8.69
N TYR A 193 -3.30 3.47 -8.46
CA TYR A 193 -4.28 4.25 -9.19
C TYR A 193 -5.30 4.86 -8.24
N ALA A 194 -5.76 6.05 -8.59
CA ALA A 194 -6.86 6.74 -7.93
C ALA A 194 -7.76 7.35 -9.01
N SER A 195 -8.86 7.97 -8.60
CA SER A 195 -9.74 8.65 -9.54
C SER A 195 -9.02 9.73 -10.35
N ALA A 196 -9.28 9.76 -11.66
CA ALA A 196 -8.76 10.76 -12.59
C ALA A 196 -9.45 12.12 -12.44
N TYR A 197 -10.70 12.12 -11.97
CA TYR A 197 -11.54 13.30 -11.83
C TYR A 197 -12.17 13.30 -10.44
N ARG A 198 -12.21 14.45 -9.77
CA ARG A 198 -12.91 14.62 -8.47
C ARG A 198 -12.41 13.67 -7.38
N ARG A 199 -11.10 13.66 -7.14
CA ARG A 199 -10.48 12.83 -6.10
C ARG A 199 -11.13 13.05 -4.73
N GLU A 200 -11.55 14.28 -4.44
CA GLU A 200 -12.28 14.70 -3.25
C GLU A 200 -13.66 14.05 -3.05
N ASN A 201 -14.21 13.37 -4.07
CA ASN A 201 -15.49 12.66 -4.00
C ASN A 201 -15.33 11.13 -4.07
N GLU A 202 -14.15 10.64 -4.42
CA GLU A 202 -13.91 9.22 -4.68
C GLU A 202 -12.60 8.81 -4.00
N PRO A 203 -12.63 8.34 -2.74
CA PRO A 203 -11.43 8.03 -1.94
C PRO A 203 -10.78 6.70 -2.34
N HIS A 204 -11.42 5.92 -3.21
CA HIS A 204 -10.97 4.59 -3.65
C HIS A 204 -9.54 4.60 -4.21
N VAL A 205 -8.77 3.57 -3.86
CA VAL A 205 -7.43 3.35 -4.39
C VAL A 205 -7.32 1.93 -4.92
N LEU A 206 -6.61 1.76 -6.03
CA LEU A 206 -6.28 0.46 -6.60
C LEU A 206 -4.77 0.26 -6.63
N HIS A 207 -4.29 -0.89 -6.20
CA HIS A 207 -2.90 -1.31 -6.36
C HIS A 207 -2.77 -2.58 -7.18
N VAL A 208 -1.69 -2.66 -7.96
CA VAL A 208 -1.21 -3.90 -8.58
C VAL A 208 0.11 -4.28 -7.91
N LEU A 209 0.15 -5.43 -7.25
CA LEU A 209 1.31 -5.95 -6.54
C LEU A 209 1.86 -7.18 -7.26
N HIS A 210 3.16 -7.38 -7.14
CA HIS A 210 3.76 -8.69 -7.38
C HIS A 210 4.68 -9.09 -6.24
N HIS A 211 4.72 -10.39 -5.98
CA HIS A 211 5.43 -11.01 -4.88
C HIS A 211 6.51 -11.95 -5.42
N PHE A 212 7.64 -12.00 -4.72
CA PHE A 212 8.78 -12.87 -5.06
C PHE A 212 8.73 -14.23 -4.32
N TYR A 213 7.55 -14.61 -3.83
CA TYR A 213 7.29 -15.88 -3.16
C TYR A 213 6.01 -16.53 -3.70
N GLU A 214 5.87 -17.83 -3.42
CA GLU A 214 4.74 -18.64 -3.87
C GLU A 214 3.43 -18.25 -3.21
N GLY A 215 2.32 -18.36 -3.94
CA GLY A 215 0.99 -18.08 -3.43
C GLY A 215 0.55 -19.02 -2.31
N ASN A 216 -0.11 -18.42 -1.31
CA ASN A 216 -0.75 -19.11 -0.19
C ASN A 216 -2.20 -18.60 -0.07
N ASP A 217 -3.09 -19.42 0.47
CA ASP A 217 -4.46 -18.99 0.75
C ASP A 217 -4.52 -17.90 1.82
N ASP A 218 -3.61 -17.94 2.80
CA ASP A 218 -3.42 -16.89 3.81
C ASP A 218 -3.08 -15.54 3.16
N ILE A 219 -3.40 -14.43 3.85
CA ILE A 219 -3.12 -13.09 3.33
C ILE A 219 -1.62 -12.79 3.44
N SER A 220 -1.05 -12.16 2.42
CA SER A 220 0.33 -11.72 2.52
C SER A 220 0.44 -10.54 3.48
N ARG A 221 1.51 -10.53 4.30
CA ARG A 221 1.90 -9.35 5.07
C ARG A 221 2.11 -8.12 4.18
N GLY A 222 2.67 -8.28 2.99
CA GLY A 222 2.87 -7.19 2.03
C GLY A 222 1.58 -6.61 1.45
N GLU A 223 0.61 -7.48 1.14
CA GLU A 223 -0.73 -7.02 0.72
C GLU A 223 -1.40 -6.23 1.85
N LEU A 224 -1.36 -6.76 3.08
CA LEU A 224 -2.00 -6.13 4.23
C LEU A 224 -1.35 -4.80 4.62
N LEU A 225 -0.01 -4.73 4.67
CA LEU A 225 0.72 -3.49 4.92
C LEU A 225 0.38 -2.43 3.87
N THR A 226 0.29 -2.82 2.60
CA THR A 226 -0.08 -1.90 1.51
C THR A 226 -1.49 -1.35 1.72
N ILE A 227 -2.47 -2.22 2.03
CA ILE A 227 -3.86 -1.81 2.30
C ILE A 227 -3.91 -0.82 3.46
N LEU A 228 -3.32 -1.16 4.60
CA LEU A 228 -3.35 -0.34 5.81
C LEU A 228 -2.65 1.00 5.60
N ALA A 229 -1.45 1.00 5.02
CA ALA A 229 -0.70 2.23 4.73
C ALA A 229 -1.47 3.17 3.80
N THR A 230 -2.13 2.63 2.77
CA THR A 230 -2.99 3.39 1.89
C THR A 230 -4.19 3.95 2.63
N MET A 231 -4.92 3.14 3.39
CA MET A 231 -6.11 3.60 4.13
C MET A 231 -5.77 4.72 5.12
N VAL A 232 -4.69 4.57 5.89
CA VAL A 232 -4.23 5.62 6.81
C VAL A 232 -3.90 6.89 6.03
N THR A 233 -3.16 6.79 4.93
CA THR A 233 -2.84 7.95 4.08
C THR A 233 -4.09 8.66 3.57
N GLN A 234 -5.07 7.90 3.06
CA GLN A 234 -6.32 8.47 2.56
C GLN A 234 -7.16 9.13 3.67
N MET A 235 -7.14 8.55 4.86
CA MET A 235 -7.77 9.13 6.04
C MET A 235 -7.01 10.35 6.58
N GLU A 236 -5.74 10.56 6.25
CA GLU A 236 -5.03 11.79 6.67
C GLU A 236 -5.29 12.99 5.73
N HIS A 237 -5.79 12.76 4.52
CA HIS A 237 -6.01 13.84 3.56
C HIS A 237 -7.19 14.73 3.93
N ASP A 238 -6.94 16.03 4.05
CA ASP A 238 -7.97 17.04 4.35
C ASP A 238 -9.02 17.13 3.24
N TYR A 239 -8.63 16.96 1.96
CA TYR A 239 -9.59 16.98 0.85
C TYR A 239 -10.49 15.73 0.80
N LEU A 240 -10.25 14.73 1.66
CA LEU A 240 -11.10 13.55 1.85
C LEU A 240 -11.82 13.58 3.21
N GLU A 241 -11.91 14.74 3.87
CA GLU A 241 -12.50 14.85 5.21
C GLU A 241 -13.97 14.41 5.27
N SER A 242 -14.71 14.51 4.16
CA SER A 242 -16.10 14.08 4.05
C SER A 242 -16.26 12.55 3.95
N HIS A 243 -15.17 11.80 3.77
CA HIS A 243 -15.20 10.35 3.65
C HIS A 243 -14.72 9.68 4.94
N TYR A 244 -15.47 8.68 5.37
CA TYR A 244 -15.21 7.86 6.55
C TYR A 244 -14.63 6.49 6.19
N ILE A 245 -14.83 6.09 4.94
CA ILE A 245 -14.39 4.82 4.39
C ILE A 245 -13.49 5.12 3.21
N THR A 246 -12.30 4.54 3.20
CA THR A 246 -11.31 4.65 2.12
C THR A 246 -11.07 3.27 1.51
N PRO A 247 -11.89 2.85 0.53
CA PRO A 247 -11.81 1.50 -0.01
C PRO A 247 -10.51 1.27 -0.77
N VAL A 248 -9.94 0.07 -0.63
CA VAL A 248 -8.72 -0.33 -1.34
C VAL A 248 -8.97 -1.63 -2.10
N LEU A 249 -8.65 -1.62 -3.39
CA LEU A 249 -8.59 -2.80 -4.26
C LEU A 249 -7.14 -3.17 -4.49
N VAL A 250 -6.79 -4.43 -4.27
CA VAL A 250 -5.46 -4.97 -4.57
C VAL A 250 -5.59 -6.10 -5.56
N ILE A 251 -4.87 -6.00 -6.67
CA ILE A 251 -4.64 -7.12 -7.58
C ILE A 251 -3.22 -7.60 -7.33
N SER A 252 -3.09 -8.84 -6.87
CA SER A 252 -1.85 -9.41 -6.39
C SER A 252 -1.42 -10.57 -7.27
N PHE A 253 -0.13 -10.61 -7.63
CA PHE A 253 0.47 -11.69 -8.40
C PHE A 253 1.63 -12.33 -7.63
N MET A 254 1.68 -13.65 -7.60
CA MET A 254 2.67 -14.42 -6.87
C MET A 254 3.64 -15.12 -7.81
N ASN A 255 4.81 -15.47 -7.29
CA ASN A 255 5.89 -16.09 -8.05
C ASN A 255 5.54 -17.52 -8.55
N SER A 256 4.42 -18.07 -8.08
CA SER A 256 3.89 -19.40 -8.42
C SER A 256 2.92 -19.41 -9.61
N PHE A 257 2.95 -18.39 -10.49
CA PHE A 257 1.98 -18.22 -11.60
C PHE A 257 0.54 -18.08 -11.14
N GLN A 258 0.36 -17.48 -9.98
CA GLN A 258 -0.94 -17.27 -9.40
C GLN A 258 -1.19 -15.78 -9.20
N GLY A 259 -2.47 -15.43 -9.14
CA GLY A 259 -2.88 -14.11 -8.69
C GLY A 259 -4.20 -14.17 -7.95
N ARG A 260 -4.50 -13.12 -7.17
CA ARG A 260 -5.78 -12.94 -6.51
C ARG A 260 -6.20 -11.48 -6.49
N ILE A 261 -7.47 -11.28 -6.17
CA ILE A 261 -8.11 -9.99 -6.05
C ILE A 261 -8.54 -9.83 -4.61
N LEU A 262 -8.22 -8.68 -4.01
CA LEU A 262 -8.58 -8.33 -2.65
C LEU A 262 -9.33 -7.00 -2.66
N GLN A 263 -10.42 -6.91 -1.93
CA GLN A 263 -11.06 -5.64 -1.60
C GLN A 263 -11.02 -5.46 -0.08
N ALA A 264 -10.77 -4.25 0.38
CA ALA A 264 -10.82 -3.93 1.79
C ALA A 264 -11.51 -2.59 2.06
N HIS A 265 -12.23 -2.54 3.18
CA HIS A 265 -12.82 -1.31 3.74
C HIS A 265 -13.05 -1.45 5.24
N VAL A 266 -13.15 -0.31 5.92
CA VAL A 266 -13.47 -0.27 7.35
C VAL A 266 -14.96 -0.44 7.59
N THR A 267 -15.28 -1.18 8.65
CA THR A 267 -16.62 -1.26 9.25
C THR A 267 -16.55 -0.76 10.70
N ASN A 268 -17.68 -0.69 11.41
CA ASN A 268 -17.68 -0.29 12.82
C ASN A 268 -16.91 -1.26 13.74
N ASN A 269 -16.71 -2.50 13.31
CA ASN A 269 -16.19 -3.57 14.17
C ASN A 269 -14.81 -4.08 13.75
N ALA A 270 -14.47 -3.97 12.47
CA ALA A 270 -13.24 -4.55 11.92
C ALA A 270 -12.83 -3.85 10.62
N LEU A 271 -11.56 -4.02 10.24
CA LEU A 271 -11.16 -3.93 8.84
C LEU A 271 -11.67 -5.19 8.12
N LEU A 272 -12.63 -5.03 7.23
CA LEU A 272 -13.10 -6.14 6.39
C LEU A 272 -12.17 -6.27 5.19
N LEU A 273 -11.64 -7.47 4.99
CA LEU A 273 -10.85 -7.85 3.83
C LEU A 273 -11.51 -9.04 3.14
N GLN A 274 -11.86 -8.87 1.88
CA GLN A 274 -12.43 -9.93 1.05
C GLN A 274 -11.38 -10.39 0.05
N LYS A 275 -11.08 -11.69 0.03
CA LYS A 275 -10.07 -12.28 -0.86
C LYS A 275 -10.68 -13.26 -1.83
N SER A 276 -10.32 -13.18 -3.11
CA SER A 276 -10.61 -14.26 -4.03
C SER A 276 -9.70 -15.46 -3.77
N LYS A 277 -10.07 -16.63 -4.30
CA LYS A 277 -9.11 -17.73 -4.48
C LYS A 277 -7.91 -17.30 -5.35
N LEU A 278 -6.85 -18.10 -5.30
CA LEU A 278 -5.72 -17.99 -6.23
C LEU A 278 -6.11 -18.52 -7.62
N PHE A 279 -5.99 -17.66 -8.64
CA PHE A 279 -6.18 -18.01 -10.04
C PHE A 279 -4.84 -18.35 -10.68
N THR A 280 -4.79 -19.45 -11.42
CA THR A 280 -3.60 -19.89 -12.17
C THR A 280 -3.54 -19.26 -13.56
N PHE A 281 -2.33 -19.13 -14.09
CA PHE A 281 -2.01 -18.64 -15.43
C PHE A 281 -1.11 -19.61 -16.22
N ARG A 282 -1.01 -20.88 -15.81
CA ARG A 282 -0.04 -21.83 -16.41
C ARG A 282 -0.38 -22.20 -17.84
N THR A 283 -1.66 -22.44 -18.12
CA THR A 283 -2.11 -22.74 -19.49
C THR A 283 -2.62 -21.50 -20.20
N LYS A 284 -2.66 -21.56 -21.54
CA LYS A 284 -3.22 -20.47 -22.35
C LYS A 284 -4.70 -20.21 -22.02
N ALA A 285 -5.47 -21.28 -21.78
CA ALA A 285 -6.88 -21.19 -21.42
C ALA A 285 -7.06 -20.53 -20.04
N GLU A 286 -6.26 -20.94 -19.06
CA GLU A 286 -6.21 -20.31 -17.74
C GLU A 286 -5.83 -18.83 -17.83
N PHE A 287 -4.79 -18.51 -18.61
CA PHE A 287 -4.38 -17.13 -18.82
C PHE A 287 -5.53 -16.28 -19.38
N HIS A 288 -6.21 -16.73 -20.45
CA HIS A 288 -7.32 -15.98 -21.02
C HIS A 288 -8.47 -15.77 -20.02
N LYS A 289 -8.86 -16.84 -19.32
CA LYS A 289 -9.95 -16.80 -18.33
C LYS A 289 -9.61 -15.87 -17.17
N SER A 290 -8.46 -16.08 -16.53
CA SER A 290 -8.02 -15.31 -15.36
C SER A 290 -7.71 -13.85 -15.73
N MET A 291 -7.01 -13.61 -16.84
CA MET A 291 -6.66 -12.24 -17.26
C MET A 291 -7.91 -11.43 -17.65
N SER A 292 -8.91 -12.07 -18.28
CA SER A 292 -10.21 -11.41 -18.55
C SER A 292 -10.88 -10.94 -17.25
N LEU A 293 -10.94 -11.81 -16.22
CA LEU A 293 -11.46 -11.44 -14.91
C LEU A 293 -10.69 -10.26 -14.29
N PHE A 294 -9.35 -10.32 -14.29
CA PHE A 294 -8.51 -9.30 -13.68
C PHE A 294 -8.62 -7.96 -14.42
N LEU A 295 -8.76 -7.98 -15.75
CA LEU A 295 -9.03 -6.78 -16.56
C LEU A 295 -10.37 -6.12 -16.20
N ARG A 296 -11.39 -6.91 -15.87
CA ARG A 296 -12.69 -6.38 -15.45
C ARG A 296 -12.61 -5.70 -14.08
N TRP A 297 -11.86 -6.28 -13.15
CA TRP A 297 -11.64 -5.70 -11.82
C TRP A 297 -10.73 -4.47 -11.83
N ILE A 298 -9.67 -4.49 -12.64
CA ILE A 298 -8.79 -3.32 -12.77
C ILE A 298 -9.52 -2.13 -13.43
N ALA A 299 -10.52 -2.43 -14.25
CA ALA A 299 -11.45 -1.48 -14.86
C ALA A 299 -12.79 -1.41 -14.09
N SER A 300 -12.74 -1.50 -12.77
CA SER A 300 -13.95 -1.38 -11.93
C SER A 300 -14.47 0.05 -11.85
N ASP A 301 -15.78 0.18 -11.70
CA ASP A 301 -16.42 1.39 -11.22
C ASP A 301 -16.20 1.53 -9.71
N ARG A 302 -16.00 2.76 -9.26
CA ARG A 302 -15.91 3.12 -7.84
C ARG A 302 -17.32 3.36 -7.34
N VAL A 303 -17.82 2.46 -6.51
CA VAL A 303 -19.19 2.46 -5.99
C VAL A 303 -19.18 2.43 -4.46
N GLY A 304 -20.35 2.30 -3.84
CA GLY A 304 -20.49 2.26 -2.37
C GLY A 304 -20.53 3.64 -1.72
N ASN A 305 -21.15 3.72 -0.55
CA ASN A 305 -21.28 4.98 0.20
C ASN A 305 -20.08 5.19 1.12
N THR A 306 -19.09 5.95 0.66
CA THR A 306 -17.88 6.26 1.44
C THR A 306 -18.08 7.39 2.46
N HIS A 307 -19.20 8.10 2.41
CA HIS A 307 -19.60 9.12 3.38
C HIS A 307 -20.34 8.53 4.58
N GLN A 308 -20.67 7.23 4.55
CA GLN A 308 -21.29 6.55 5.66
C GLN A 308 -20.36 6.62 6.88
N GLN A 309 -20.84 7.25 7.94
CA GLN A 309 -20.11 7.33 9.20
C GLN A 309 -19.78 5.93 9.70
N VAL A 310 -18.48 5.70 9.87
CA VAL A 310 -17.93 4.48 10.46
C VAL A 310 -17.00 4.91 11.57
N ARG A 311 -17.02 4.14 12.65
CA ARG A 311 -16.08 4.27 13.75
C ARG A 311 -15.52 2.90 14.06
N LEU A 312 -14.30 2.65 13.61
CA LEU A 312 -13.59 1.42 13.93
C LEU A 312 -13.12 1.48 15.39
N ASP A 313 -13.91 0.89 16.29
CA ASP A 313 -13.55 0.76 17.71
C ASP A 313 -13.06 -0.67 17.97
N ARG A 314 -11.74 -0.82 18.17
CA ARG A 314 -11.22 -2.09 18.72
C ARG A 314 -11.64 -2.18 20.19
N PRO A 315 -12.12 -3.33 20.69
CA PRO A 315 -12.21 -3.54 22.13
C PRO A 315 -10.80 -3.32 22.69
N GLN A 316 -10.60 -2.22 23.43
CA GLN A 316 -9.36 -2.05 24.17
C GLN A 316 -9.30 -3.20 25.18
N GLU A 317 -8.43 -4.18 24.95
CA GLU A 317 -7.83 -4.84 26.10
C GLU A 317 -7.23 -3.73 26.95
N LYS A 318 -7.57 -3.70 28.25
CA LYS A 318 -7.12 -2.67 29.18
C LYS A 318 -5.65 -2.38 28.88
N PRO A 319 -5.29 -1.14 28.52
CA PRO A 319 -3.90 -0.84 28.22
C PRO A 319 -3.08 -1.27 29.43
N ALA A 320 -2.08 -2.12 29.20
CA ALA A 320 -1.03 -2.35 30.18
C ALA A 320 -0.55 -0.97 30.64
N ASP A 321 -0.40 -0.76 31.96
CA ASP A 321 -0.05 0.54 32.50
C ASP A 321 1.21 1.06 31.79
N VAL A 322 1.05 2.07 30.92
CA VAL A 322 2.12 2.61 30.07
C VAL A 322 2.94 3.67 30.83
N LYS A 323 2.53 4.04 32.05
CA LYS A 323 3.25 4.97 32.92
C LYS A 323 4.71 4.58 33.18
N PRO A 324 5.08 3.30 33.35
CA PRO A 324 6.48 2.90 33.52
C PRO A 324 7.33 3.17 32.27
N ALA A 325 6.75 2.97 31.07
CA ALA A 325 7.46 3.15 29.80
C ALA A 325 7.63 4.64 29.45
N LEU A 326 6.60 5.47 29.70
CA LEU A 326 6.70 6.92 29.55
C LEU A 326 7.71 7.53 30.53
N LYS A 327 7.73 7.05 31.79
CA LYS A 327 8.70 7.48 32.79
C LYS A 327 10.14 7.04 32.47
N ALA A 328 10.30 5.89 31.80
CA ALA A 328 11.61 5.44 31.30
C ALA A 328 12.11 6.29 30.12
N LEU A 329 11.21 6.75 29.26
CA LEU A 329 11.53 7.67 28.16
C LEU A 329 11.87 9.09 28.65
N GLU A 330 11.19 9.60 29.67
CA GLU A 330 11.54 10.89 30.29
C GLU A 330 12.95 10.87 30.90
N ASN A 331 13.32 9.77 31.57
CA ASN A 331 14.65 9.61 32.17
C ASN A 331 15.80 9.39 31.14
N MET A 332 15.48 9.13 29.86
CA MET A 332 16.49 8.98 28.80
C MET A 332 16.93 10.30 28.18
N PHE A 333 16.16 11.38 28.37
CA PHE A 333 16.48 12.71 27.84
C PHE A 333 16.96 13.70 28.91
N ASP A 334 17.12 13.24 30.15
CA ASP A 334 17.87 14.01 31.15
C ASP A 334 19.33 14.12 30.67
N PRO A 335 19.84 15.35 30.48
CA PRO A 335 21.25 15.52 30.19
C PRO A 335 22.06 14.96 31.36
N PRO A 336 23.22 14.31 31.09
CA PRO A 336 24.07 13.83 32.18
C PRO A 336 24.41 15.01 33.11
N PRO A 337 24.57 14.75 34.42
CA PRO A 337 24.89 15.81 35.37
C PRO A 337 26.16 16.51 34.87
N THR A 338 26.06 17.82 34.62
CA THR A 338 27.24 18.66 34.41
C THR A 338 28.13 18.50 35.63
N ASP A 339 29.31 17.92 35.42
CA ASP A 339 30.38 17.88 36.42
C ASP A 339 30.51 19.25 37.04
N LYS A 340 30.32 19.29 38.36
CA LYS A 340 30.57 20.49 39.15
C LYS A 340 32.02 20.90 38.92
N GLU A 341 32.20 22.15 38.52
CA GLU A 341 33.50 22.83 38.54
C GLU A 341 34.23 22.53 39.85
N PRO A 342 35.52 22.16 39.82
CA PRO A 342 36.28 21.97 41.04
C PRO A 342 36.37 23.31 41.80
N GLU A 343 36.01 23.25 43.07
CA GLU A 343 36.08 24.35 44.03
C GLU A 343 37.48 24.98 44.04
N ASN A 344 37.49 26.32 44.03
CA ASN A 344 38.64 27.17 44.30
C ASN A 344 39.28 26.77 45.65
N VAL A 345 40.38 26.02 45.60
CA VAL A 345 41.32 25.92 46.73
C VAL A 345 42.39 26.99 46.54
N SER A 346 42.24 28.06 47.30
CA SER A 346 43.26 29.08 47.52
C SER A 346 44.38 28.51 48.39
N THR A 347 45.58 28.33 47.83
CA THR A 347 46.83 28.29 48.59
C THR A 347 47.96 29.00 47.85
N ASN A 348 48.76 29.69 48.67
CA ASN A 348 49.78 30.68 48.38
C ASN A 348 50.99 30.18 47.56
N ILE A 349 51.55 31.11 46.76
CA ILE A 349 52.97 31.49 46.61
C ILE A 349 53.99 30.34 46.46
N GLU A 350 54.67 30.25 45.30
CA GLU A 350 56.11 30.60 45.14
C GLU A 350 56.55 30.50 43.65
N GLU A 351 57.73 31.05 43.39
CA GLU A 351 58.26 31.61 42.15
C GLU A 351 58.73 30.60 41.07
N GLY A 352 58.89 31.07 39.82
CA GLY A 352 60.05 30.67 39.00
C GLY A 352 59.84 30.30 37.53
N GLN A 353 60.34 31.17 36.64
CA GLN A 353 61.00 30.89 35.33
C GLN A 353 60.17 30.25 34.20
N ILE A 354 59.74 30.99 33.16
CA ILE A 354 60.47 31.44 31.94
C ILE A 354 61.14 30.31 31.13
N GLY A 355 60.61 30.06 29.92
CA GLY A 355 61.31 29.43 28.78
C GLY A 355 60.32 28.92 27.72
N LYS A 356 59.90 29.73 26.73
CA LYS A 356 60.45 29.84 25.36
C LYS A 356 60.46 28.53 24.53
N GLY A 357 59.83 28.60 23.35
CA GLY A 357 60.13 27.78 22.17
C GLY A 357 58.85 27.22 21.55
N ASN A 358 58.31 27.84 20.48
CA ASN A 358 58.60 27.54 19.06
C ASN A 358 58.13 26.14 18.63
N THR A 359 57.59 25.82 17.45
CA THR A 359 57.23 26.52 16.20
C THR A 359 56.75 25.41 15.26
N VAL A 360 55.54 25.57 14.69
CA VAL A 360 55.13 25.37 13.28
C VAL A 360 55.34 24.01 12.56
N GLN A 361 54.33 23.71 11.72
CA GLN A 361 54.31 23.07 10.37
C GLN A 361 53.45 21.80 10.36
N SER A 362 52.27 21.69 9.73
CA SER A 362 51.77 22.07 8.39
C SER A 362 52.56 21.47 7.22
N VAL A 363 52.06 20.38 6.62
CA VAL A 363 52.20 20.09 5.18
C VAL A 363 50.98 19.29 4.68
N GLU A 364 50.51 19.69 3.51
CA GLU A 364 49.39 19.21 2.71
C GLU A 364 49.68 17.93 1.88
N ALA A 365 48.56 17.32 1.44
CA ALA A 365 48.25 16.82 0.09
C ALA A 365 49.03 15.65 -0.56
N GLN A 366 48.22 14.71 -1.09
CA GLN A 366 48.18 14.09 -2.43
C GLN A 366 47.48 12.71 -2.27
N GLY A 367 46.44 12.28 -2.98
CA GLY A 367 46.05 12.47 -4.37
C GLY A 367 46.47 11.25 -5.19
N LYS A 368 45.54 10.34 -5.56
CA LYS A 368 45.64 9.55 -6.81
C LYS A 368 44.37 8.77 -7.17
N LYS A 369 44.00 8.91 -8.45
CA LYS A 369 43.05 8.11 -9.24
C LYS A 369 43.46 6.65 -9.36
N LEU A 370 42.47 5.77 -9.52
CA LEU A 370 42.25 4.95 -10.71
C LEU A 370 40.77 4.61 -10.83
#